data_AF-A0A2W4M7E5-F1
#
_entry.id   AF-A0A2W4M7E5-F1
#
_cell.length_a   1.000
_cell.length_b   1.000
_cell.length_c   1.000
_cell.angle_alpha   90.00
_cell.angle_beta   90.00
_cell.angle_gamma   90.00
#
_symmetry.space_group_name_H-M   'P 1'
#
loop_
_entity.id
_entity.type
_entity.pdbx_description
1 polymer ?
#
loop_
_entity_poly.entity_id
_entity_poly.type
_entity_poly.pdbx_seq_one_letter_code
_entity_poly.pdbx_strand_id
1 'polypeptide(L)'
;MNHLQRYLVEEFLEDYQEGYLTRRQALRRIAGITGMAMAVQLLAACGQPGQPAAEPTSAPAPTEPPAEPAAMATEAPAATEAPAATEAPAATEAPAATEAPAASPTAASAAGQTGMSPNSVAEDDPEIVVERVEFPGADATLMGYLARPAAEGTYPNGPVCPENPGRTPPPRNS
;
A
#
# COMPACT_ATOMS: atom_id res chain seq x y z
N MET A 1 6.81 23.63 -5.33
CA MET A 1 6.91 22.25 -4.80
C MET A 1 7.74 22.23 -3.54
N ASN A 2 7.25 21.56 -2.51
CA ASN A 2 8.05 21.15 -1.36
C ASN A 2 8.97 19.98 -1.73
N HIS A 3 10.03 19.74 -0.94
CA HIS A 3 11.03 18.70 -1.23
C HIS A 3 10.42 17.30 -1.34
N LEU A 4 9.46 16.98 -0.47
CA LEU A 4 8.72 15.72 -0.50
C LEU A 4 7.90 15.55 -1.78
N GLN A 5 7.23 16.60 -2.24
CA GLN A 5 6.42 16.55 -3.46
C GLN A 5 7.28 16.33 -4.69
N ARG A 6 8.49 16.92 -4.74
CA ARG A 6 9.44 16.70 -5.82
C ARG A 6 9.90 15.24 -5.86
N TYR A 7 10.31 14.72 -4.70
CA TYR A 7 10.72 13.32 -4.55
C TYR A 7 9.64 12.34 -5.02
N LEU A 8 8.38 12.52 -4.58
CA LEU A 8 7.28 11.66 -4.99
C LEU A 8 6.98 11.72 -6.50
N VAL A 9 7.14 12.89 -7.11
CA VAL A 9 6.93 13.06 -8.54
C VAL A 9 8.05 12.38 -9.34
N GLU A 10 9.30 12.52 -8.90
CA GLU A 10 10.46 11.85 -9.51
C GLU A 10 10.31 10.33 -9.46
N GLU A 11 9.95 9.78 -8.30
CA GLU A 11 9.69 8.34 -8.11
C GLU A 11 8.60 7.82 -9.07
N PHE A 12 7.45 8.50 -9.15
CA PHE A 12 6.37 8.07 -10.05
C PHE A 12 6.70 8.19 -11.54
N LEU A 13 7.67 9.05 -11.90
CA LEU A 13 8.16 9.15 -13.28
C LEU A 13 9.14 8.01 -13.60
N GLU A 14 9.99 7.63 -12.66
CA GLU A 14 10.87 6.46 -12.79
C GLU A 14 10.05 5.18 -12.93
N ASP A 15 9.08 4.95 -12.05
CA ASP A 15 8.12 3.85 -12.12
C ASP A 15 7.36 3.78 -13.46
N TYR A 16 7.03 4.94 -14.05
CA TYR A 16 6.37 5.02 -15.35
C TYR A 16 7.33 4.59 -16.47
N GLN A 17 8.58 5.07 -16.44
CA GLN A 17 9.60 4.75 -17.44
C GLN A 17 10.02 3.27 -17.38
N GLU A 18 10.10 2.70 -16.17
CA GLU A 18 10.40 1.29 -15.94
C GLU A 18 9.20 0.37 -16.24
N GLY A 19 8.02 0.94 -16.52
CA GLY A 19 6.83 0.20 -16.92
C GLY A 19 6.06 -0.43 -15.76
N TYR A 20 6.46 -0.17 -14.51
CA TYR A 20 5.70 -0.55 -13.32
C TYR A 20 4.36 0.20 -13.23
N LEU A 21 4.28 1.40 -13.81
CA LEU A 21 3.05 2.19 -13.88
C LEU A 21 2.55 2.40 -15.31
N THR A 22 1.24 2.22 -15.47
CA THR A 22 0.57 2.63 -16.71
C THR A 22 0.44 4.16 -16.77
N ARG A 23 0.39 4.74 -17.98
CA ARG A 23 0.25 6.20 -18.19
C ARG A 23 -0.91 6.82 -17.40
N ARG A 24 -2.06 6.11 -17.31
CA ARG A 24 -3.22 6.59 -16.54
C ARG A 24 -2.96 6.61 -15.04
N GLN A 25 -2.22 5.64 -14.53
CA GLN A 25 -1.85 5.56 -13.11
C GLN A 25 -0.82 6.63 -12.75
N ALA A 26 0.22 6.82 -13.57
CA ALA A 26 1.19 7.90 -13.40
C ALA A 26 0.51 9.28 -13.46
N LEU A 27 -0.40 9.51 -14.41
CA LEU A 27 -1.17 10.76 -14.49
C LEU A 27 -1.98 11.03 -13.21
N ARG A 28 -2.73 10.04 -12.70
CA ARG A 28 -3.55 10.24 -11.49
C ARG A 28 -2.70 10.54 -10.26
N ARG A 29 -1.58 9.83 -10.08
CA ARG A 29 -0.71 10.01 -8.91
C ARG A 29 0.03 11.35 -8.94
N ILE A 30 0.57 11.73 -10.09
CA ILE A 30 1.28 13.01 -10.25
C ILE A 30 0.29 14.20 -10.23
N ALA A 31 -0.92 14.03 -10.79
CA ALA A 31 -1.95 15.06 -10.72
C ALA A 31 -2.44 15.32 -9.29
N GLY A 32 -2.47 14.29 -8.43
CA GLY A 32 -2.79 14.44 -7.01
C GLY A 32 -1.80 15.30 -6.22
N ILE A 33 -0.56 15.45 -6.71
CA ILE A 33 0.51 16.21 -6.05
C ILE A 33 0.72 17.58 -6.71
N THR A 34 0.68 17.62 -8.04
CA THR A 34 1.13 18.76 -8.84
C THR A 34 -0.01 19.48 -9.57
N GLY A 35 -1.19 18.87 -9.61
CA GLY A 35 -2.29 19.28 -10.47
C GLY A 35 -2.22 18.64 -11.87
N MET A 36 -3.38 18.51 -12.52
CA MET A 36 -3.51 17.77 -13.78
C MET A 36 -2.69 18.38 -14.93
N ALA A 37 -2.61 19.71 -15.00
CA ALA A 37 -1.86 20.40 -16.04
C ALA A 37 -0.35 20.06 -15.99
N MET A 38 0.25 20.10 -14.80
CA MET A 38 1.67 19.75 -14.62
C MET A 38 1.92 18.26 -14.87
N ALA A 39 1.01 17.39 -14.42
CA ALA A 39 1.12 15.95 -14.66
C ALA A 39 1.17 15.60 -16.15
N VAL A 40 0.34 16.26 -16.97
CA VAL A 40 0.35 16.05 -18.43
C VAL A 40 1.67 16.50 -19.04
N GLN A 41 2.18 17.67 -18.64
CA GLN A 41 3.46 18.18 -19.16
C GLN A 41 4.65 17.30 -18.78
N LEU A 42 4.68 16.80 -17.54
CA LEU A 42 5.74 15.93 -17.05
C LEU A 42 5.73 14.56 -17.74
N LEU A 43 4.56 13.93 -17.87
CA LEU A 43 4.48 12.66 -18.61
C LEU A 43 4.73 12.81 -20.10
N ALA A 44 4.36 13.94 -20.70
CA ALA A 44 4.67 14.20 -22.11
C ALA A 44 6.18 14.34 -22.34
N ALA A 45 6.91 14.89 -21.36
CA ALA A 45 8.37 15.02 -21.42
C ALA A 45 9.09 13.66 -21.24
N CYS A 46 8.51 12.72 -20.50
CA CYS A 46 9.10 11.40 -20.27
C CYS A 46 9.00 10.45 -21.48
N GLY A 47 8.23 10.80 -22.51
CA GLY A 47 7.99 9.91 -23.65
C GLY A 47 7.16 8.68 -23.27
N GLN A 48 6.50 8.07 -24.26
CA GLN A 48 5.64 6.92 -24.00
C GLN A 48 6.49 5.63 -23.95
N PRO A 49 6.52 4.88 -22.83
CA PRO A 49 7.11 3.54 -22.82
C PRO A 49 6.15 2.64 -23.61
N GLY A 50 6.52 2.35 -24.86
CA GLY A 50 5.86 1.34 -25.68
C GLY A 50 4.77 1.79 -26.65
N GLN A 51 4.85 2.98 -27.28
CA GLN A 51 4.29 3.08 -28.63
C GLN A 51 5.30 2.46 -29.60
N PRO A 52 4.97 1.37 -30.32
CA PRO A 52 5.75 1.03 -31.50
C PRO A 52 5.72 2.25 -32.42
N ALA A 53 6.89 2.66 -32.92
CA ALA A 53 6.98 3.67 -33.95
C ALA A 53 6.15 3.18 -35.14
N ALA A 54 4.96 3.76 -35.32
CA ALA A 54 4.26 3.61 -36.57
C ALA A 54 5.16 4.25 -37.63
N GLU A 55 5.69 3.43 -38.52
CA GLU A 55 6.33 3.87 -39.75
C GLU A 55 5.42 4.90 -40.44
N PRO A 56 5.97 5.92 -41.14
CA PRO A 56 5.18 6.99 -41.71
C PRO A 56 4.23 6.44 -42.79
N THR A 57 2.98 6.19 -42.41
CA THR A 57 1.91 5.90 -43.36
C THR A 57 1.65 7.14 -44.20
N SER A 58 1.86 6.99 -45.50
CA SER A 58 1.57 8.00 -46.52
C SER A 58 0.10 8.46 -46.48
N ALA A 59 -0.09 9.72 -46.84
CA ALA A 59 -1.30 10.53 -46.71
C ALA A 59 -2.64 9.86 -47.14
N PRO A 60 -3.76 10.17 -46.46
CA PRO A 60 -5.08 9.72 -46.86
C PRO A 60 -5.56 10.46 -48.13
N ALA A 61 -6.12 9.73 -49.09
CA ALA A 61 -6.85 10.30 -50.22
C ALA A 61 -8.26 10.77 -49.79
N PRO A 62 -8.87 11.76 -50.48
CA PRO A 62 -10.07 12.45 -50.01
C PRO A 62 -11.39 11.67 -50.20
N THR A 63 -12.28 11.98 -49.27
CA THR A 63 -13.72 11.74 -49.05
C THR A 63 -14.65 11.56 -50.26
N GLU A 64 -15.64 10.66 -50.12
CA GLU A 64 -16.98 10.77 -50.72
C GLU A 64 -18.10 10.80 -49.65
N PRO A 65 -19.24 11.46 -49.92
CA PRO A 65 -20.29 11.84 -48.97
C PRO A 65 -21.26 10.70 -48.57
N PRO A 66 -22.09 10.89 -47.52
CA PRO A 66 -22.80 9.79 -46.86
C PRO A 66 -24.07 9.38 -47.61
N ALA A 67 -24.22 8.07 -47.86
CA ALA A 67 -25.47 7.46 -48.29
C ALA A 67 -26.32 7.08 -47.06
N GLU A 68 -27.62 7.39 -47.14
CA GLU A 68 -28.66 7.17 -46.13
C GLU A 68 -28.66 5.77 -45.49
N PRO A 69 -28.89 5.66 -44.16
CA PRO A 69 -29.12 4.39 -43.52
C PRO A 69 -30.54 3.88 -43.84
N ALA A 70 -30.65 2.98 -44.81
CA ALA A 70 -31.81 2.12 -44.95
C ALA A 70 -31.83 1.13 -43.79
N ALA A 71 -32.77 1.35 -42.86
CA ALA A 71 -33.10 0.43 -41.80
C ALA A 71 -33.53 -0.93 -42.36
N MET A 72 -32.96 -2.04 -41.88
CA MET A 72 -33.67 -3.30 -41.64
C MET A 72 -32.86 -4.24 -40.73
N ALA A 73 -33.62 -4.93 -39.87
CA ALA A 73 -33.28 -6.11 -39.07
C ALA A 73 -32.40 -5.93 -37.82
N THR A 74 -33.07 -5.45 -36.76
CA THR A 74 -32.77 -5.86 -35.38
C THR A 74 -33.05 -7.36 -35.25
N GLU A 75 -32.01 -8.19 -35.25
CA GLU A 75 -32.11 -9.51 -34.62
C GLU A 75 -31.75 -9.36 -33.14
N ALA A 76 -32.72 -9.72 -32.30
CA ALA A 76 -32.56 -9.75 -30.85
C ALA A 76 -31.45 -10.75 -30.48
N PRO A 77 -30.53 -10.41 -29.56
CA PRO A 77 -29.61 -11.39 -29.02
C PRO A 77 -30.41 -12.44 -28.24
N ALA A 78 -30.25 -13.70 -28.63
CA ALA A 78 -30.78 -14.84 -27.89
C ALA A 78 -30.29 -14.79 -26.43
N ALA A 79 -31.25 -14.87 -25.51
CA ALA A 79 -30.97 -15.02 -24.09
C ALA A 79 -30.15 -16.29 -23.87
N THR A 80 -28.87 -16.11 -23.55
CA THR A 80 -28.02 -17.20 -23.09
C THR A 80 -28.29 -17.35 -21.60
N GLU A 81 -28.79 -18.53 -21.23
CA GLU A 81 -29.20 -18.88 -19.89
C GLU A 81 -28.05 -18.73 -18.90
N ALA A 82 -28.39 -18.20 -17.72
CA ALA A 82 -27.49 -18.09 -16.58
C ALA A 82 -27.03 -19.48 -16.13
N PRO A 83 -25.75 -19.67 -15.77
CA PRO A 83 -25.29 -20.92 -15.19
C PRO A 83 -26.02 -21.18 -13.87
N ALA A 84 -26.51 -22.41 -13.72
CA ALA A 84 -27.18 -22.89 -12.52
C ALA A 84 -26.31 -22.68 -11.28
N ALA A 85 -26.93 -22.16 -10.22
CA ALA A 85 -26.33 -22.07 -8.90
C ALA A 85 -25.91 -23.46 -8.43
N THR A 86 -24.60 -23.65 -8.30
CA THR A 86 -24.03 -24.83 -7.65
C THR A 86 -24.25 -24.65 -6.15
N GLU A 87 -24.97 -25.58 -5.54
CA GLU A 87 -25.21 -25.60 -4.09
C GLU A 87 -23.89 -25.70 -3.33
N ALA A 88 -23.74 -24.82 -2.33
CA ALA A 88 -22.62 -24.82 -1.42
C ALA A 88 -22.62 -26.11 -0.57
N PRO A 89 -21.45 -26.73 -0.32
CA PRO A 89 -21.38 -27.82 0.64
C PRO A 89 -21.78 -27.32 2.03
N ALA A 90 -22.59 -28.12 2.72
CA ALA A 90 -22.99 -27.89 4.10
C ALA A 90 -21.74 -27.70 4.99
N ALA A 91 -21.63 -26.53 5.61
CA ALA A 91 -20.62 -26.28 6.64
C ALA A 91 -20.93 -27.18 7.85
N THR A 92 -19.98 -28.09 8.11
CA THR A 92 -19.89 -28.86 9.34
C THR A 92 -19.93 -27.93 10.55
N GLU A 93 -20.78 -28.24 11.52
CA GLU A 93 -20.84 -27.51 12.79
C GLU A 93 -19.46 -27.55 13.47
N ALA A 94 -18.92 -26.36 13.76
CA ALA A 94 -17.75 -26.20 14.59
C ALA A 94 -18.09 -26.62 16.03
N PRO A 95 -17.19 -27.32 16.75
CA PRO A 95 -17.40 -27.63 18.15
C PRO A 95 -17.54 -26.36 18.98
N ALA A 96 -18.40 -26.45 20.00
CA ALA A 96 -18.76 -25.38 20.91
C ALA A 96 -17.55 -24.56 21.41
N ALA A 97 -17.71 -23.24 21.42
CA ALA A 97 -16.83 -22.31 22.09
C ALA A 97 -16.71 -22.71 23.57
N THR A 98 -15.54 -23.19 23.96
CA THR A 98 -15.14 -23.24 25.36
C THR A 98 -14.83 -21.81 25.77
N GLU A 99 -15.51 -21.31 26.80
CA GLU A 99 -15.30 -19.97 27.34
C GLU A 99 -13.83 -19.77 27.69
N ALA A 100 -13.22 -18.72 27.12
CA ALA A 100 -11.95 -18.20 27.57
C ALA A 100 -12.12 -17.68 29.01
N PRO A 101 -11.23 -18.00 29.95
CA PRO A 101 -11.26 -17.34 31.25
C PRO A 101 -11.04 -15.84 31.04
N ALA A 102 -11.97 -15.05 31.57
CA ALA A 102 -11.87 -13.61 31.64
C ALA A 102 -10.63 -13.20 32.45
N ALA A 103 -9.52 -12.95 31.77
CA ALA A 103 -8.42 -12.21 32.34
C ALA A 103 -8.85 -10.74 32.40
N SER A 104 -9.41 -10.32 33.53
CA SER A 104 -9.41 -8.92 33.91
C SER A 104 -7.95 -8.47 34.04
N PRO A 105 -7.47 -7.47 33.28
CA PRO A 105 -6.26 -6.79 33.69
C PRO A 105 -6.66 -5.94 34.90
N THR A 106 -6.41 -6.46 36.10
CA THR A 106 -6.28 -5.60 37.27
C THR A 106 -5.06 -4.73 37.01
N ALA A 107 -5.30 -3.55 36.45
CA ALA A 107 -4.32 -2.48 36.44
C ALA A 107 -4.10 -2.03 37.90
N ALA A 108 -3.15 -2.67 38.57
CA ALA A 108 -2.54 -2.21 39.80
C ALA A 108 -1.05 -2.53 39.65
N SER A 109 -0.15 -1.57 39.48
CA SER A 109 0.04 -0.45 40.39
C SER A 109 0.74 0.72 39.69
N ALA A 110 0.02 1.81 39.46
CA ALA A 110 0.61 3.12 39.31
C ALA A 110 0.84 3.70 40.71
N ALA A 111 1.90 3.26 41.39
CA ALA A 111 2.33 3.90 42.63
C ALA A 111 3.85 3.99 42.67
N GLY A 112 4.36 5.15 42.25
CA GLY A 112 5.63 5.67 42.76
C GLY A 112 6.77 5.85 41.77
N GLN A 113 6.59 6.61 40.70
CA GLN A 113 7.72 7.30 40.04
C GLN A 113 7.31 8.73 39.65
N THR A 114 7.67 9.70 40.48
CA THR A 114 7.45 11.12 40.17
C THR A 114 8.49 11.56 39.14
N GLY A 115 8.07 11.76 37.89
CA GLY A 115 8.92 12.26 36.79
C GLY A 115 8.85 11.46 35.49
N MET A 116 8.21 10.28 35.49
CA MET A 116 7.98 9.50 34.28
C MET A 116 6.64 9.86 33.63
N SER A 117 6.57 9.72 32.31
CA SER A 117 5.32 9.79 31.56
C SER A 117 4.33 8.77 32.14
N PRO A 118 3.01 9.06 32.18
CA PRO A 118 2.03 8.17 32.80
C PRO A 118 1.92 6.78 32.13
N ASN A 119 2.50 6.61 30.95
CA ASN A 119 2.55 5.36 30.19
C ASN A 119 3.95 4.71 30.18
N SER A 120 4.84 5.09 31.09
CA SER A 120 6.17 4.50 31.23
C SER A 120 6.15 3.31 32.18
N VAL A 121 6.91 2.27 31.84
CA VAL A 121 7.13 1.06 32.66
C VAL A 121 8.44 1.22 33.44
N ALA A 122 8.53 0.63 34.64
CA ALA A 122 9.78 0.59 35.39
C ALA A 122 10.81 -0.32 34.70
N GLU A 123 12.11 0.00 34.80
CA GLU A 123 13.17 -0.80 34.14
C GLU A 123 13.28 -2.21 34.73
N ASP A 124 13.13 -2.35 36.05
CA ASP A 124 13.17 -3.63 36.78
C ASP A 124 11.77 -4.20 37.09
N ASP A 125 10.78 -3.95 36.23
CA ASP A 125 9.41 -4.44 36.43
C ASP A 125 9.36 -5.98 36.43
N PRO A 126 8.96 -6.64 37.55
CA PRO A 126 8.96 -8.11 37.63
C PRO A 126 7.88 -8.77 36.76
N GLU A 127 6.89 -8.03 36.26
CA GLU A 127 5.86 -8.56 35.38
C GLU A 127 6.29 -8.65 33.91
N ILE A 128 7.42 -8.03 33.55
CA ILE A 128 7.93 -7.97 32.17
C ILE A 128 9.30 -8.63 32.09
N VAL A 129 9.48 -9.51 31.10
CA VAL A 129 10.78 -10.05 30.73
C VAL A 129 11.22 -9.39 29.42
N VAL A 130 12.42 -8.83 29.42
CA VAL A 130 13.03 -8.21 28.24
C VAL A 130 14.25 -9.02 27.81
N GLU A 131 14.30 -9.38 26.54
CA GLU A 131 15.45 -10.06 25.93
C GLU A 131 15.90 -9.35 24.65
N ARG A 132 17.22 -9.34 24.40
CA ARG A 132 17.76 -8.91 23.12
C ARG A 132 17.64 -10.07 22.14
N VAL A 133 17.08 -9.78 20.97
CA VAL A 133 16.84 -10.76 19.91
C VAL A 133 17.51 -10.35 18.63
N GLU A 134 17.97 -11.33 17.87
CA GLU A 134 18.63 -11.15 16.59
C GLU A 134 17.81 -11.79 15.48
N PHE A 135 17.65 -11.07 14.37
CA PHE A 135 16.93 -11.55 13.19
C PHE A 135 17.78 -11.38 11.94
N PRO A 136 17.76 -12.33 11.00
CA PRO A 136 18.39 -12.15 9.71
C PRO A 136 17.63 -11.10 8.88
N GLY A 137 18.31 -10.05 8.43
CA GLY A 137 17.84 -9.12 7.40
C GLY A 137 18.45 -9.44 6.03
N ALA A 138 18.04 -8.70 5.00
CA ALA A 138 18.49 -8.95 3.62
C ALA A 138 20.02 -8.87 3.46
N ASP A 139 20.64 -7.83 4.04
CA ASP A 139 22.08 -7.56 3.91
C ASP A 139 22.79 -7.41 5.27
N ALA A 140 22.05 -7.53 6.38
CA ALA A 140 22.56 -7.33 7.74
C ALA A 140 21.73 -8.09 8.78
N THR A 141 22.34 -8.44 9.92
CA THR A 141 21.60 -8.93 11.09
C THR A 141 20.94 -7.77 11.82
N LEU A 142 19.63 -7.87 12.02
CA LEU A 142 18.82 -6.88 12.72
C LEU A 142 18.77 -7.21 14.21
N MET A 143 19.07 -6.23 15.06
CA MET A 143 18.91 -6.33 16.51
C MET A 143 17.58 -5.72 16.93
N GLY A 144 16.88 -6.40 17.84
CA GLY A 144 15.67 -5.88 18.49
C GLY A 144 15.63 -6.21 19.97
N TYR A 145 14.66 -5.61 20.66
CA TYR A 145 14.28 -5.97 22.02
C TYR A 145 12.89 -6.59 22.00
N LEU A 146 12.75 -7.76 22.59
CA LEU A 146 11.48 -8.43 22.79
C LEU A 146 11.08 -8.28 24.26
N ALA A 147 10.01 -7.54 24.50
CA ALA A 147 9.36 -7.46 25.81
C ALA A 147 8.13 -8.36 25.80
N ARG A 148 8.00 -9.22 26.82
CA ARG A 148 6.83 -10.10 27.00
C ARG A 148 6.39 -10.13 28.47
N PRO A 149 5.13 -10.45 28.75
CA PRO A 149 4.71 -10.77 30.11
C PRO A 149 5.54 -11.93 30.68
N ALA A 150 5.87 -11.85 31.98
CA ALA A 150 6.56 -12.92 32.70
C ALA A 150 5.67 -14.15 32.93
N ALA A 151 4.35 -13.96 32.94
CA ALA A 151 3.38 -15.05 33.03
C ALA A 151 3.32 -15.87 31.74
N GLU A 152 3.18 -17.19 31.87
CA GLU A 152 2.98 -18.07 30.71
C GLU A 152 1.58 -17.87 30.11
N GLY A 153 1.51 -17.78 28.79
CA GLY A 153 0.25 -17.60 28.07
C GLY A 153 0.46 -17.21 26.61
N THR A 154 -0.65 -17.19 25.86
CA THR A 154 -0.68 -16.66 24.49
C THR A 154 -1.10 -15.20 24.53
N TYR A 155 -0.24 -14.32 24.01
CA TYR A 155 -0.46 -12.88 23.98
C TYR A 155 -0.43 -12.36 22.54
N PRO A 156 -1.24 -11.34 22.21
CA PRO A 156 -1.07 -10.62 20.95
C PRO A 156 0.33 -9.98 20.91
N ASN A 157 0.98 -10.03 19.76
CA ASN A 157 2.28 -9.42 19.54
C ASN A 157 2.23 -8.50 18.31
N GLY A 158 3.09 -7.50 18.29
CA GLY A 158 3.24 -6.57 17.17
C GLY A 158 4.57 -5.84 17.24
N PRO A 159 5.18 -5.52 16.09
CA PRO A 159 6.43 -4.76 16.06
C PRO A 159 6.17 -3.31 16.45
N VAL A 160 7.06 -2.75 17.27
CA VAL A 160 7.11 -1.31 17.55
C VAL A 160 8.26 -0.75 16.72
N CYS A 161 7.92 -0.01 15.67
CA CYS A 161 8.92 0.67 14.84
C CYS A 161 9.24 2.04 15.47
N PRO A 162 10.52 2.32 15.77
CA PRO A 162 10.90 3.65 16.24
C PRO A 162 10.66 4.70 15.16
N GLU A 163 10.38 5.92 15.60
CA GLU A 163 10.22 7.06 14.70
C GLU A 163 11.51 7.33 13.92
N ASN A 164 11.36 7.74 12.66
CA ASN A 164 12.49 8.16 11.85
C ASN A 164 12.84 9.62 12.23
N PRO A 165 14.01 9.90 12.84
CA PRO A 165 14.38 11.26 13.27
C PRO A 165 14.64 12.24 12.11
N GLY A 166 14.38 11.82 10.87
CA GLY A 166 14.63 12.61 9.67
C GLY A 166 16.08 12.49 9.22
N ARG A 167 16.29 12.46 7.90
CA ARG A 167 17.64 12.59 7.34
C ARG A 167 18.08 14.05 7.47
N THR A 168 19.11 14.31 8.27
CA THR A 168 19.83 15.58 8.18
C THR A 168 20.38 15.72 6.74
N PRO A 169 20.14 16.85 6.05
CA PRO A 169 20.68 17.05 4.72
C PRO A 169 22.22 17.04 4.79
N PRO A 170 22.91 16.52 3.76
CA PRO A 170 24.36 16.54 3.74
C PRO A 170 24.87 18.00 3.80
N PRO A 171 26.02 18.25 4.44
CA PRO A 171 26.59 19.59 4.50
C PRO A 171 26.80 20.11 3.07
N ARG A 172 26.24 21.28 2.76
CA ARG A 172 26.52 21.99 1.50
C ARG A 172 27.98 22.44 1.55
N ASN A 173 28.83 21.85 0.72
CA ASN A 173 30.16 22.39 0.48
C ASN A 173 29.99 23.78 -0.14
N SER A 174 30.62 24.80 0.47
CA SER A 174 30.66 26.18 -0.02
C SER A 174 31.72 26.34 -1.11
#